data_AF-A0A6N6TFU5-F1
#
_entry.id   AF-A0A6N6TFU5-F1
#
_cell.length_a   1.000
_cell.length_b   1.000
_cell.length_c   1.000
_cell.angle_alpha   90.00
_cell.angle_beta   90.00
_cell.angle_gamma   90.00
#
_symmetry.space_group_name_H-M   'P 1'
#
loop_
_entity.id
_entity.type
_entity.pdbx_description
1 polymer ?
#
loop_
_entity_poly.entity_id
_entity_poly.type
_entity_poly.pdbx_seq_one_letter_code
_entity_poly.pdbx_strand_id
1 'polypeptide(L)'
;MKATFEIPDELYRKVKAKSALEGRPVRVVALELFRNWLGESPALDTAQPPSLPERIQCYCGIVDSGVTDLATNPDYLANFGHDSLGDH
;
A
#
# COMPACT_ATOMS: atom_id res chain seq x y z
N MET A 1 -9.95 -14.67 -2.88
CA MET A 1 -10.47 -15.99 -3.32
C MET A 1 -9.84 -16.35 -4.67
N LYS A 2 -9.63 -17.63 -4.99
CA LYS A 2 -9.13 -18.08 -6.30
C LYS A 2 -10.28 -18.80 -7.03
N ALA A 3 -10.48 -18.48 -8.30
CA ALA A 3 -11.45 -19.13 -9.17
C ALA A 3 -10.74 -19.56 -10.46
N THR A 4 -11.08 -20.75 -10.95
CA THR A 4 -10.55 -21.32 -12.21
C THR A 4 -11.73 -21.55 -13.14
N PHE A 5 -11.61 -21.08 -14.38
CA PHE A 5 -12.62 -21.29 -15.42
C PHE A 5 -11.90 -21.65 -16.72
N GLU A 6 -12.55 -22.45 -17.56
CA GLU A 6 -12.01 -22.89 -18.83
C GLU A 6 -12.31 -21.86 -19.91
N ILE A 7 -11.30 -21.50 -20.69
CA ILE A 7 -11.41 -20.57 -21.82
C ILE A 7 -11.01 -21.34 -23.07
N PRO A 8 -11.80 -21.30 -24.16
CA PRO A 8 -11.38 -21.88 -25.44
C PRO A 8 -10.01 -21.34 -25.89
N ASP A 9 -9.10 -22.22 -26.34
CA ASP A 9 -7.71 -21.85 -26.65
C ASP A 9 -7.63 -20.73 -27.71
N GLU A 10 -8.49 -20.79 -28.73
CA GLU A 10 -8.61 -19.77 -29.77
C GLU A 10 -8.92 -18.38 -29.20
N LEU A 11 -9.79 -18.32 -28.19
CA LEU A 11 -10.13 -17.06 -27.53
C LEU A 11 -8.97 -16.57 -26.66
N TYR A 12 -8.35 -17.47 -25.90
CA TYR A 12 -7.20 -17.14 -25.06
C TYR A 12 -6.01 -16.62 -25.90
N ARG A 13 -5.72 -17.23 -27.05
CA ARG A 13 -4.66 -16.79 -27.97
C ARG A 13 -4.87 -15.36 -28.46
N LYS A 14 -6.09 -15.00 -28.88
CA LYS A 14 -6.44 -13.65 -29.33
C LYS A 14 -6.28 -12.62 -28.21
N VAL A 15 -6.77 -12.95 -27.01
CA VAL A 15 -6.65 -12.07 -25.84
C VAL A 15 -5.19 -11.90 -25.44
N LYS A 16 -4.40 -12.97 -25.44
CA LYS A 16 -2.97 -12.94 -25.11
C LYS A 16 -2.19 -12.07 -26.09
N ALA A 17 -2.45 -12.19 -27.39
CA ALA A 17 -1.82 -11.36 -28.42
C ALA A 17 -2.15 -9.88 -28.22
N LYS A 18 -3.43 -9.54 -28.02
CA LYS A 18 -3.86 -8.15 -27.75
C LYS A 18 -3.25 -7.59 -26.46
N SER A 19 -3.23 -8.41 -25.40
CA SER A 19 -2.65 -8.04 -24.11
C SER A 19 -1.13 -7.76 -24.22
N ALA A 20 -0.42 -8.57 -25.01
CA ALA A 20 1.00 -8.36 -25.28
C ALA A 20 1.26 -7.06 -26.07
N LEU A 21 0.41 -6.73 -27.05
CA LEU A 21 0.51 -5.49 -27.82
C LEU A 21 0.28 -4.25 -26.95
N GLU A 22 -0.66 -4.32 -26.00
CA GLU A 22 -0.95 -3.22 -25.06
C GLU A 22 0.03 -3.17 -23.88
N GLY A 23 0.92 -4.15 -23.73
CA GLY A 23 1.84 -4.25 -22.59
C GLY A 23 1.15 -4.55 -21.25
N ARG A 24 -0.06 -5.13 -21.30
CA ARG A 24 -0.90 -5.39 -20.12
C ARG A 24 -0.98 -6.88 -19.84
N PRO A 25 -0.92 -7.33 -18.59
CA PRO A 25 -1.10 -8.74 -18.28
C PRO A 25 -2.57 -9.17 -18.49
N VAL A 26 -2.78 -10.36 -19.04
CA VAL A 26 -4.12 -10.94 -19.35
C VAL A 26 -5.05 -10.90 -18.13
N ARG A 27 -4.51 -11.09 -16.92
CA ARG A 27 -5.28 -11.00 -15.67
C ARG A 27 -5.92 -9.63 -15.46
N VAL A 28 -5.20 -8.55 -15.75
CA VAL A 28 -5.72 -7.17 -15.57
C VAL A 28 -6.82 -6.90 -16.58
N VAL A 29 -6.60 -7.29 -17.84
CA VAL A 29 -7.62 -7.17 -18.90
C VAL A 29 -8.89 -7.95 -18.55
N ALA A 30 -8.75 -9.18 -18.03
CA ALA A 30 -9.89 -9.99 -17.61
C ALA A 30 -10.68 -9.32 -16.47
N LEU A 31 -10.01 -8.77 -15.46
CA LEU A 31 -10.66 -8.07 -14.35
C LEU A 31 -11.42 -6.83 -14.82
N GLU A 32 -10.84 -6.05 -15.75
CA GLU A 32 -11.53 -4.89 -16.32
C GLU A 32 -12.75 -5.28 -17.13
N LEU A 33 -12.68 -6.37 -17.90
CA LEU A 33 -13.83 -6.89 -18.63
C LEU A 33 -14.96 -7.31 -17.68
N PHE A 34 -14.64 -7.98 -16.57
CA PHE A 34 -15.64 -8.35 -15.57
C PHE A 34 -16.28 -7.12 -14.91
N ARG A 35 -15.47 -6.12 -14.53
CA ARG A 35 -15.96 -4.87 -13.92
C ARG A 35 -16.86 -4.09 -14.88
N ASN A 36 -16.42 -3.93 -16.12
CA ASN A 36 -17.21 -3.28 -17.16
C ASN A 36 -18.52 -4.03 -17.43
N TRP A 37 -18.49 -5.36 -17.44
CA TRP A 37 -19.70 -6.19 -17.61
C TRP A 37 -20.70 -6.01 -16.46
N LEU A 38 -20.22 -5.82 -15.22
CA LEU A 38 -21.05 -5.51 -14.06
C LEU A 38 -21.53 -4.04 -14.02
N GLY A 39 -21.08 -3.18 -14.93
CA GLY A 39 -21.36 -1.74 -14.89
C GLY A 39 -20.63 -1.01 -13.75
N GLU A 40 -19.65 -1.67 -13.12
CA GLU A 40 -18.74 -1.04 -12.17
C GLU A 40 -17.77 -0.16 -12.95
N SER A 41 -18.13 1.11 -13.13
CA SER A 41 -17.22 2.13 -13.65
C SER A 41 -15.94 2.11 -12.82
N PRO A 42 -14.74 2.22 -13.42
CA PRO A 42 -13.50 2.04 -12.68
C PRO A 42 -13.34 3.18 -11.67
N ALA A 43 -13.76 2.94 -10.43
CA ALA A 43 -13.01 3.45 -9.31
C ALA A 43 -11.62 2.86 -9.49
N LEU A 44 -10.65 3.72 -9.81
CA LEU A 44 -9.25 3.39 -9.91
C LEU A 44 -8.82 2.71 -8.59
N ASP A 45 -8.93 1.39 -8.53
CA ASP A 45 -8.27 0.54 -7.52
C ASP A 45 -6.73 0.51 -7.75
N THR A 46 -6.18 1.58 -8.33
CA THR A 46 -4.81 2.02 -8.08
C THR A 46 -4.79 2.90 -6.83
N ALA A 47 -5.53 2.52 -5.78
CA ALA A 47 -5.15 2.90 -4.42
C ALA A 47 -3.85 2.14 -4.12
N GLN A 48 -2.76 2.59 -4.74
CA GLN A 48 -1.41 2.29 -4.31
C GLN A 48 -1.44 2.54 -2.80
N PRO A 49 -1.11 1.53 -1.97
CA PRO A 49 -1.08 1.75 -0.53
C PRO A 49 -0.21 2.98 -0.29
N PRO A 50 -0.63 3.90 0.60
CA PRO A 50 0.03 5.17 0.77
C PRO A 50 1.53 4.91 0.88
N SER A 51 2.29 5.60 0.04
CA SER A 51 3.73 5.49 -0.02
C SER A 51 4.32 5.71 1.37
N LEU A 52 5.51 5.17 1.63
CA LEU A 52 6.22 5.38 2.90
C LEU A 52 6.10 6.84 3.39
N PRO A 53 6.40 7.89 2.58
CA PRO A 53 6.27 9.27 3.03
C PRO A 53 4.85 9.64 3.50
N GLU A 54 3.80 9.21 2.79
CA GLU A 54 2.41 9.47 3.19
C GLU A 54 2.03 8.78 4.50
N ARG A 55 2.59 7.58 4.76
CA ARG A 55 2.35 6.85 6.02
C ARG A 55 3.05 7.48 7.22
N ILE A 56 4.23 8.07 7.01
CA ILE A 56 5.02 8.69 8.08
C ILE A 56 4.73 10.19 8.25
N GLN A 57 3.97 10.80 7.35
CA GLN A 57 3.65 12.23 7.37
C GLN A 57 3.11 12.69 8.74
N CYS A 58 2.25 11.89 9.38
CA CYS A 58 1.72 12.20 10.72
C CYS A 58 2.77 12.19 11.84
N TYR A 59 3.93 11.55 11.61
CA TYR A 59 5.06 11.49 12.55
C TYR A 59 6.18 12.48 12.19
N CYS A 60 6.11 13.12 11.01
CA CYS A 60 7.08 14.11 10.57
C CYS A 60 6.61 15.51 10.98
N GLY A 61 7.24 16.09 11.98
CA GLY A 61 6.96 17.44 12.44
C GLY A 61 7.46 17.71 13.85
N ILE A 62 7.25 18.92 14.33
CA ILE A 62 7.44 19.26 15.74
C ILE A 62 6.20 18.76 16.47
N VAL A 63 6.37 17.82 17.40
CA VAL A 63 5.29 17.36 18.28
C VAL A 63 4.96 18.51 19.23
N ASP A 64 3.77 19.10 19.09
CA ASP A 64 3.24 20.02 20.09
C ASP A 64 2.81 19.23 21.34
N SER A 65 3.78 18.99 22.20
CA SER A 65 3.59 18.29 23.47
C SER A 65 2.96 19.18 24.55
N GLY A 66 2.70 20.46 24.26
CA GLY A 66 2.34 21.47 25.26
C GLY A 66 3.51 21.88 26.19
N VAL A 67 4.71 21.32 25.99
CA VAL A 67 5.93 21.66 26.73
C VAL A 67 6.93 22.27 25.75
N THR A 68 7.37 23.50 26.02
CA THR A 68 8.25 24.30 25.14
C THR A 68 9.61 23.64 24.92
N ASP A 69 10.06 22.80 25.85
CA ASP A 69 11.37 22.18 25.78
C ASP A 69 11.39 20.77 26.39
N LEU A 70 11.37 19.78 25.50
CA LEU A 70 11.50 18.37 25.87
C LEU A 70 12.96 17.94 26.06
N ALA A 71 13.94 18.75 25.60
CA ALA A 71 15.35 18.41 25.60
C ALA A 71 16.13 19.02 26.79
N THR A 72 15.62 20.09 27.39
CA THR A 72 16.35 20.84 28.44
C THR A 72 15.85 20.60 29.85
N ASN A 73 14.69 19.96 30.06
CA ASN A 73 14.27 19.61 31.42
C ASN A 73 14.98 18.31 31.88
N PRO A 74 15.93 18.39 32.83
CA PRO A 74 16.67 17.23 33.31
C PRO A 74 15.77 16.17 33.96
N ASP A 75 14.60 16.56 34.50
CA ASP A 75 13.66 15.61 35.12
C ASP A 75 13.10 14.60 34.10
N TYR A 76 12.94 14.98 32.82
CA TYR A 76 12.43 14.07 31.78
C TYR A 76 13.46 13.03 31.33
N LEU A 77 14.74 13.26 31.63
CA LEU A 77 15.85 12.36 31.27
C LEU A 77 16.38 11.56 32.46
N ALA A 78 15.88 11.81 33.69
CA ALA A 78 16.43 11.25 34.92
C ALA A 78 16.51 9.71 34.93
N ASN A 79 15.59 9.04 34.24
CA ASN A 79 15.54 7.57 34.14
C ASN A 79 15.82 7.06 32.71
N PHE A 80 16.24 7.94 31.79
CA PHE A 80 16.47 7.57 30.41
C PHE A 80 17.66 6.62 30.30
N GLY A 81 17.43 5.39 29.84
CA GLY A 81 18.47 4.37 29.67
C GLY A 81 18.78 3.52 30.90
N HIS A 82 18.08 3.71 32.02
CA HIS A 82 18.24 2.87 33.21
C HIS A 82 17.85 1.40 32.95
N ASP A 83 16.80 1.18 32.15
CA ASP A 83 16.33 -0.16 31.76
C ASP A 83 17.22 -0.84 30.69
N SER A 84 18.16 -0.11 30.09
CA SER A 84 19.08 -0.62 29.07
C SER A 84 20.36 -1.21 29.66
N LEU A 85 20.64 -0.94 30.94
CA LEU A 85 21.73 -1.56 31.70
C LEU A 85 21.11 -2.72 32.46
N GLY A 86 21.13 -3.92 31.87
CA GLY A 86 20.71 -5.13 32.56
C GLY A 86 21.46 -5.29 33.89
N ASP A 87 20.75 -5.74 34.93
CA ASP A 87 21.33 -5.97 36.26
C ASP A 87 22.58 -6.86 36.16
N HIS A 88 23.73 -6.33 36.58
CA HIS A 88 24.99 -7.03 36.76
C HIS A 88 25.24 -7.33 38.24
#